data_AF-A0A7N0UGI3-F1
#
_entry.id   AF-A0A7N0UGI3-F1
#
_cell.length_a   1.000
_cell.length_b   1.000
_cell.length_c   1.000
_cell.angle_alpha   90.00
_cell.angle_beta   90.00
_cell.angle_gamma   90.00
#
_symmetry.space_group_name_H-M   'P 1'
#
loop_
_entity.id
_entity.type
_entity.pdbx_description
1 polymer ?
#
loop_
_entity_poly.entity_id
_entity_poly.type
_entity_poly.pdbx_seq_one_letter_code
_entity_poly.pdbx_strand_id
1 'polypeptide(L)'
;MALNMSYGMGSLAGTPIQPEGGSGAGDTSATLSAASLWKSPVPNIRCRAQMPEMEALSPPLSPSRTPSPVFGATRPDLSLACQAYMETEHRDGAEKPAEKGVPVFVMMPLDSVTMRNTVNRKKAMNASLQALKSAGVEGIMIDVWWGLVERDAPGAYNWGGYTDLLNMAKNHGLKVQAVMSFHQCGGNVGDSCTIPLPKWVIEEIDNDPDLAFTDQWGRRNYEYLSLGCDTLPVLKGRSPVQCYADFMRAFRDNFKNLLGDTLVEIQVGMGPAGELRYPSYPEKDGVWRFPGVGAFQCYDKYMLGSLKAAAEAAGKPEWGSTGPTDAGQYNNWPEDTTFFRKEGGGWDSQYGEFFLSWYSKMLLDHGERILSSAASIFQNSGLKISVKVAGIHWHYGTLSHAPELTAGYYNTRFRDGYLPIAQMLARYGAILNFTCIEMRDHEQPQDALCSPEKLVKQVAQAAQAARVPLAGENALPRYDEFAHEQIVNAAFFNLDGSGEAREMCAFTYLRMNPELRPSLIYVQDRSN
;
A
#
# COMPACT_ATOMS: atom_id res chain seq x y z
N MET A 1 60.26 2.47 29.85
CA MET A 1 61.22 3.21 29.00
C MET A 1 60.57 4.52 28.62
N ALA A 2 61.09 5.60 29.19
CA ALA A 2 60.71 6.97 28.85
C ALA A 2 61.46 7.41 27.59
N LEU A 3 60.86 8.30 26.80
CA LEU A 3 61.54 9.47 26.26
C LEU A 3 60.51 10.49 25.77
N ASN A 4 60.49 11.60 26.49
CA ASN A 4 60.02 12.93 26.09
C ASN A 4 60.72 13.39 24.80
N MET A 5 60.06 14.25 24.03
CA MET A 5 60.59 15.56 23.61
C MET A 5 59.44 16.44 23.11
N SER A 6 59.25 17.55 23.82
CA SER A 6 58.45 18.73 23.49
C SER A 6 59.33 19.81 22.87
N TYR A 7 58.77 20.68 22.02
CA TYR A 7 59.07 22.11 21.76
C TYR A 7 58.24 22.51 20.51
N GLY A 8 57.57 23.65 20.38
CA GLY A 8 57.53 24.85 21.20
C GLY A 8 56.38 25.77 20.74
N MET A 9 56.06 26.70 21.63
CA MET A 9 54.99 27.70 21.55
C MET A 9 55.30 28.82 20.55
N GLY A 10 54.23 29.47 20.08
CA GLY A 10 54.25 30.81 19.49
C GLY A 10 52.89 31.47 19.58
N SER A 11 52.59 32.06 20.75
CA SER A 11 51.46 32.96 20.98
C SER A 11 51.93 34.40 20.85
N LEU A 12 51.13 35.26 20.21
CA LEU A 12 51.13 36.71 20.45
C LEU A 12 49.67 37.21 20.48
N ALA A 13 49.26 37.60 21.69
CA ALA A 13 48.20 38.55 22.01
C ALA A 13 48.60 39.98 21.54
N GLY A 14 47.76 41.03 21.48
CA GLY A 14 46.40 41.31 21.92
C GLY A 14 46.01 42.74 21.43
N THR A 15 44.71 43.04 21.28
CA THR A 15 43.86 43.93 22.13
C THR A 15 43.71 45.39 21.58
N PRO A 16 42.72 46.23 21.99
CA PRO A 16 41.27 46.20 21.61
C PRO A 16 40.63 47.63 21.42
N ILE A 17 39.26 47.74 21.43
CA ILE A 17 38.40 48.93 21.82
C ILE A 17 38.22 50.04 20.74
N GLN A 18 37.06 50.68 20.44
CA GLN A 18 35.65 50.71 20.92
C GLN A 18 34.70 51.41 19.88
N PRO A 19 33.37 51.52 20.13
CA PRO A 19 32.29 51.90 19.20
C PRO A 19 31.80 53.35 19.37
N GLU A 20 30.95 53.80 18.43
CA GLU A 20 29.85 54.79 18.57
C GLU A 20 29.10 54.75 17.22
N GLY A 21 27.78 54.66 17.07
CA GLY A 21 26.71 55.33 17.82
C GLY A 21 26.11 56.41 16.92
N GLY A 22 24.87 56.26 16.43
CA GLY A 22 24.14 57.40 15.84
C GLY A 22 23.20 57.09 14.66
N SER A 23 21.97 56.71 15.01
CA SER A 23 20.68 57.15 14.43
C SER A 23 20.63 57.93 13.10
N GLY A 24 19.72 57.53 12.21
CA GLY A 24 19.17 58.40 11.18
C GLY A 24 18.15 57.69 10.29
N ALA A 25 16.86 57.89 10.57
CA ALA A 25 15.73 57.48 9.74
C ALA A 25 15.69 58.26 8.42
N GLY A 26 15.16 57.65 7.36
CA GLY A 26 14.81 58.34 6.12
C GLY A 26 14.41 57.39 5.01
N ASP A 27 13.10 57.20 4.83
CA ASP A 27 12.49 56.64 3.63
C ASP A 27 12.97 57.38 2.37
N THR A 28 13.22 56.65 1.27
CA THR A 28 12.59 56.93 -0.03
C THR A 28 12.92 55.86 -1.08
N SER A 29 11.88 55.58 -1.86
CA SER A 29 11.78 54.80 -3.10
C SER A 29 12.95 54.96 -4.09
N ALA A 30 13.41 53.84 -4.66
CA ALA A 30 13.86 53.78 -6.05
C ALA A 30 13.82 52.33 -6.58
N THR A 31 12.91 52.10 -7.51
CA THR A 31 12.90 51.03 -8.51
C THR A 31 14.19 51.00 -9.31
N LEU A 32 14.84 49.83 -9.44
CA LEU A 32 15.73 49.56 -10.57
C LEU A 32 15.48 48.16 -11.15
N SER A 33 15.02 48.22 -12.40
CA SER A 33 14.99 47.17 -13.41
C SER A 33 16.41 46.76 -13.80
N ALA A 34 16.63 45.46 -13.99
CA ALA A 34 17.69 44.97 -14.87
C ALA A 34 17.21 43.66 -15.52
N ALA A 35 16.66 43.81 -16.72
CA ALA A 35 16.47 42.72 -17.66
C ALA A 35 17.81 42.32 -18.27
N SER A 36 18.18 41.06 -18.14
CA SER A 36 19.27 40.44 -18.89
C SER A 36 18.70 39.39 -19.85
N LEU A 37 18.46 39.86 -21.07
CA LEU A 37 18.31 39.04 -22.28
C LEU A 37 19.58 38.21 -22.49
N TRP A 38 19.49 36.87 -22.52
CA TRP A 38 20.47 36.04 -23.20
C TRP A 38 19.81 35.00 -24.11
N LYS A 39 20.27 35.01 -25.36
CA LYS A 39 19.84 34.20 -26.50
C LYS A 39 20.47 32.82 -26.44
N SER A 40 19.71 31.80 -26.83
CA SER A 40 20.15 30.42 -27.04
C SER A 40 21.06 30.28 -28.27
N PRO A 41 22.06 29.39 -28.25
CA PRO A 41 22.59 28.75 -29.44
C PRO A 41 22.22 27.26 -29.50
N VAL A 42 21.68 26.84 -30.65
CA VAL A 42 21.51 25.44 -31.06
C VAL A 42 22.83 24.93 -31.65
N PRO A 43 23.20 23.66 -31.45
CA PRO A 43 23.87 22.93 -32.51
C PRO A 43 23.15 21.61 -32.85
N ASN A 44 22.91 21.43 -34.15
CA ASN A 44 22.58 20.17 -34.80
C ASN A 44 23.79 19.22 -34.74
N ILE A 45 23.64 18.04 -34.16
CA ILE A 45 24.54 16.91 -34.40
C ILE A 45 23.72 15.64 -34.63
N ARG A 46 23.72 15.17 -35.88
CA ARG A 46 23.30 13.81 -36.29
C ARG A 46 24.45 12.86 -35.98
N CYS A 47 24.22 11.80 -35.21
CA CYS A 47 25.16 10.68 -35.12
C CYS A 47 24.46 9.38 -35.53
N ARG A 48 25.01 8.73 -36.54
CA ARG A 48 24.58 7.48 -37.17
C ARG A 48 25.58 6.42 -36.69
N ALA A 49 25.15 5.45 -35.90
CA ALA A 49 25.99 4.34 -35.47
C ALA A 49 25.50 3.03 -36.10
N GLN A 50 26.39 2.40 -36.87
CA GLN A 50 26.23 1.09 -37.51
C GLN A 50 26.47 -0.02 -36.47
N MET A 51 25.66 -1.08 -36.53
CA MET A 51 25.90 -2.36 -35.87
C MET A 51 26.89 -3.19 -36.71
N PRO A 52 27.88 -3.90 -36.12
CA PRO A 52 28.61 -4.94 -36.82
C PRO A 52 27.97 -6.33 -36.63
N GLU A 53 27.82 -7.05 -37.73
CA GLU A 53 27.62 -8.51 -37.80
C GLU A 53 28.87 -9.27 -37.29
N MET A 54 28.66 -10.37 -36.59
CA MET A 54 29.63 -11.48 -36.57
C MET A 54 28.93 -12.82 -36.38
N GLU A 55 29.22 -13.76 -37.29
CA GLU A 55 28.66 -15.11 -37.38
C GLU A 55 29.25 -16.10 -36.34
N ALA A 56 28.35 -16.95 -35.86
CA ALA A 56 28.40 -18.37 -35.46
C ALA A 56 29.70 -19.05 -34.97
N LEU A 57 29.56 -19.85 -33.90
CA LEU A 57 30.00 -21.26 -33.78
C LEU A 57 29.42 -21.91 -32.49
N SER A 58 28.65 -22.99 -32.63
CA SER A 58 28.21 -23.95 -31.57
C SER A 58 28.88 -25.31 -31.85
N PRO A 59 29.15 -26.24 -30.88
CA PRO A 59 28.14 -27.20 -30.31
C PRO A 59 28.55 -27.81 -28.91
N PRO A 60 27.96 -28.92 -28.36
CA PRO A 60 26.66 -29.61 -28.60
C PRO A 60 25.73 -29.76 -27.36
N LEU A 61 24.46 -30.10 -27.68
CA LEU A 61 23.31 -30.53 -26.86
C LEU A 61 23.54 -31.96 -26.26
N SER A 62 22.96 -32.49 -25.17
CA SER A 62 21.56 -32.64 -24.66
C SER A 62 21.60 -33.69 -23.49
N PRO A 63 20.50 -34.17 -22.84
CA PRO A 63 19.12 -33.66 -22.68
C PRO A 63 18.64 -33.66 -21.19
N SER A 64 17.64 -32.87 -20.80
CA SER A 64 16.27 -33.40 -20.60
C SER A 64 15.25 -32.26 -20.44
N ARG A 65 14.15 -32.39 -21.19
CA ARG A 65 13.03 -31.46 -21.34
C ARG A 65 11.93 -31.72 -20.30
N THR A 66 11.26 -30.67 -19.85
CA THR A 66 9.79 -30.54 -19.93
C THR A 66 9.42 -29.08 -20.23
N PRO A 67 8.32 -28.79 -20.95
CA PRO A 67 8.12 -27.52 -21.64
C PRO A 67 7.34 -26.50 -20.81
N SER A 68 7.87 -25.29 -20.67
CA SER A 68 7.12 -24.11 -20.26
C SER A 68 6.20 -23.64 -21.42
N PRO A 69 4.88 -23.45 -21.20
CA PRO A 69 4.06 -22.83 -22.22
C PRO A 69 4.31 -21.31 -22.21
N VAL A 70 4.64 -20.78 -23.38
CA VAL A 70 4.57 -19.35 -23.67
C VAL A 70 3.09 -18.96 -23.60
N PHE A 71 2.68 -18.31 -22.52
CA PHE A 71 1.37 -17.68 -22.45
C PHE A 71 1.41 -16.38 -23.25
N GLY A 72 0.77 -16.38 -24.42
CA GLY A 72 0.24 -15.16 -25.00
C GLY A 72 -0.78 -14.56 -24.04
N ALA A 73 -0.81 -13.23 -23.90
CA ALA A 73 -1.73 -12.51 -23.04
C ALA A 73 -3.19 -12.65 -23.52
N THR A 74 -3.83 -13.77 -23.22
CA THR A 74 -5.29 -13.91 -23.29
C THR A 74 -5.89 -13.24 -22.06
N ARG A 75 -6.56 -12.11 -22.30
CA ARG A 75 -7.39 -11.41 -21.31
C ARG A 75 -8.51 -12.34 -20.81
N PRO A 76 -8.86 -12.34 -19.51
CA PRO A 76 -10.01 -13.12 -19.03
C PRO A 76 -11.30 -12.64 -19.71
N ASP A 77 -12.08 -13.58 -20.23
CA ASP A 77 -13.38 -13.26 -20.83
C ASP A 77 -14.50 -13.34 -19.79
N LEU A 78 -15.00 -12.17 -19.37
CA LEU A 78 -16.15 -12.04 -18.47
C LEU A 78 -17.43 -12.75 -18.98
N SER A 79 -17.52 -13.05 -20.28
CA SER A 79 -18.65 -13.81 -20.83
C SER A 79 -18.66 -15.26 -20.34
N LEU A 80 -17.47 -15.87 -20.20
CA LEU A 80 -17.30 -17.25 -19.72
C LEU A 80 -17.55 -17.36 -18.21
N ALA A 81 -17.17 -16.33 -17.44
CA ALA A 81 -17.54 -16.25 -16.03
C ALA A 81 -19.06 -16.34 -15.86
N CYS A 82 -19.80 -15.54 -16.65
CA CYS A 82 -21.26 -15.54 -16.62
C CYS A 82 -21.86 -16.91 -16.98
N GLN A 83 -21.30 -17.62 -17.96
CA GLN A 83 -21.75 -18.97 -18.33
C GLN A 83 -21.52 -19.98 -17.20
N ALA A 84 -20.34 -19.95 -16.56
CA ALA A 84 -20.04 -20.83 -15.42
C ALA A 84 -20.99 -20.62 -14.23
N TYR A 85 -21.48 -19.39 -14.02
CA TYR A 85 -22.50 -19.11 -13.00
C TYR A 85 -23.91 -19.53 -13.43
N MET A 86 -24.27 -19.35 -14.70
CA MET A 86 -25.60 -19.72 -15.22
C MET A 86 -25.82 -21.24 -15.30
N GLU A 87 -24.76 -22.04 -15.50
CA GLU A 87 -24.84 -23.50 -15.56
C GLU A 87 -25.06 -24.18 -14.19
N THR A 88 -25.03 -23.42 -13.08
CA THR A 88 -25.27 -23.95 -11.72
C THR A 88 -26.71 -23.80 -11.21
N GLU A 89 -27.66 -23.36 -12.04
CA GLU A 89 -29.05 -23.20 -11.62
C GLU A 89 -29.87 -24.51 -11.68
N HIS A 90 -30.15 -25.08 -10.51
CA HIS A 90 -31.48 -25.62 -10.16
C HIS A 90 -31.52 -25.94 -8.66
N ARG A 91 -32.05 -25.01 -7.84
CA ARG A 91 -32.74 -25.31 -6.58
C ARG A 91 -33.57 -24.10 -6.15
N ASP A 92 -34.89 -24.31 -6.10
CA ASP A 92 -35.89 -23.31 -5.77
C ASP A 92 -35.72 -22.70 -4.38
N GLY A 93 -36.15 -21.43 -4.29
CA GLY A 93 -36.10 -20.60 -3.10
C GLY A 93 -36.97 -21.13 -1.96
N ALA A 94 -36.33 -21.29 -0.82
CA ALA A 94 -36.94 -21.12 0.48
C ALA A 94 -36.11 -20.06 1.22
N GLU A 95 -36.76 -19.01 1.75
CA GLU A 95 -36.12 -18.10 2.71
C GLU A 95 -35.63 -18.94 3.89
N LYS A 96 -34.32 -19.20 3.91
CA LYS A 96 -33.66 -19.80 5.07
C LYS A 96 -33.59 -18.74 6.18
N PRO A 97 -33.83 -19.12 7.44
CA PRO A 97 -33.58 -18.24 8.57
C PRO A 97 -32.12 -17.80 8.56
N ALA A 98 -31.83 -16.56 8.99
CA ALA A 98 -30.49 -15.98 8.99
C ALA A 98 -29.49 -16.90 9.70
N GLU A 99 -28.68 -17.61 8.92
CA GLU A 99 -27.58 -18.44 9.44
C GLU A 99 -26.49 -17.51 9.99
N LYS A 100 -25.96 -17.86 11.17
CA LYS A 100 -24.75 -17.24 11.76
C LYS A 100 -23.58 -17.47 10.81
N GLY A 101 -23.11 -16.43 10.14
CA GLY A 101 -21.98 -16.52 9.21
C GLY A 101 -21.34 -15.16 8.95
N VAL A 102 -20.09 -15.17 8.52
CA VAL A 102 -19.34 -13.96 8.19
C VAL A 102 -19.80 -13.44 6.83
N PRO A 103 -20.21 -12.16 6.69
CA PRO A 103 -20.67 -11.63 5.42
C PRO A 103 -19.53 -11.61 4.40
N VAL A 104 -19.82 -12.11 3.19
CA VAL A 104 -18.83 -12.24 2.11
C VAL A 104 -19.07 -11.22 1.02
N PHE A 105 -18.01 -10.50 0.68
CA PHE A 105 -17.95 -9.59 -0.46
C PHE A 105 -17.04 -10.18 -1.54
N VAL A 106 -17.22 -9.75 -2.79
CA VAL A 106 -16.33 -10.13 -3.90
C VAL A 106 -15.73 -8.88 -4.52
N MET A 107 -14.40 -8.85 -4.63
CA MET A 107 -13.70 -7.76 -5.28
C MET A 107 -13.97 -7.81 -6.79
N MET A 108 -14.43 -6.71 -7.37
CA MET A 108 -14.73 -6.60 -8.80
C MET A 108 -13.44 -6.51 -9.63
N PRO A 109 -13.45 -6.76 -10.96
CA PRO A 109 -12.27 -6.57 -11.82
C PRO A 109 -11.62 -5.19 -11.67
N LEU A 110 -10.28 -5.10 -11.70
CA LEU A 110 -9.55 -3.83 -11.55
C LEU A 110 -9.99 -2.77 -12.58
N ASP A 111 -10.35 -3.21 -13.78
CA ASP A 111 -10.79 -2.38 -14.89
C ASP A 111 -12.34 -2.23 -14.97
N SER A 112 -13.06 -2.43 -13.86
CA SER A 112 -14.53 -2.30 -13.81
C SER A 112 -15.03 -0.96 -14.35
N VAL A 113 -14.26 0.12 -14.14
CA VAL A 113 -14.45 1.41 -14.81
C VAL A 113 -13.25 1.66 -15.72
N THR A 114 -13.53 2.01 -16.97
CA THR A 114 -12.49 2.24 -18.00
C THR A 114 -11.87 3.63 -17.89
N MET A 115 -10.76 3.86 -18.61
CA MET A 115 -10.15 5.18 -18.79
C MET A 115 -11.11 6.24 -19.37
N ARG A 116 -12.24 5.86 -19.97
CA ARG A 116 -13.26 6.80 -20.46
C ARG A 116 -14.31 7.16 -19.39
N ASN A 117 -14.10 6.71 -18.15
CA ASN A 117 -15.03 6.87 -17.04
C ASN A 117 -16.42 6.27 -17.37
N THR A 118 -16.41 5.06 -17.95
CA THR A 118 -17.61 4.25 -18.24
C THR A 118 -17.40 2.83 -17.77
N VAL A 119 -18.47 2.13 -17.39
CA VAL A 119 -18.37 0.73 -16.95
C VAL A 119 -17.89 -0.17 -18.07
N ASN A 120 -16.87 -0.97 -17.78
CA ASN A 120 -16.32 -1.94 -18.71
C ASN A 120 -17.31 -3.08 -18.95
N ARG A 121 -17.54 -3.42 -20.23
CA ARG A 121 -18.48 -4.46 -20.66
C ARG A 121 -19.83 -4.44 -19.91
N LYS A 122 -20.48 -3.27 -19.83
CA LYS A 122 -21.67 -2.98 -19.01
C LYS A 122 -22.72 -4.12 -18.93
N LYS A 123 -23.08 -4.76 -20.05
CA LYS A 123 -24.03 -5.90 -20.07
C LYS A 123 -23.52 -7.13 -19.32
N ALA A 124 -22.26 -7.52 -19.58
CA ALA A 124 -21.63 -8.65 -18.90
C ALA A 124 -21.44 -8.34 -17.41
N MET A 125 -21.00 -7.13 -17.08
CA MET A 125 -20.90 -6.66 -15.70
C MET A 125 -22.23 -6.81 -14.95
N ASN A 126 -23.33 -6.35 -15.54
CA ASN A 126 -24.66 -6.48 -14.94
C ASN A 126 -25.06 -7.95 -14.72
N ALA A 127 -24.75 -8.84 -15.67
CA ALA A 127 -25.01 -10.27 -15.51
C ALA A 127 -24.14 -10.90 -14.41
N SER A 128 -22.87 -10.50 -14.29
CA SER A 128 -21.99 -10.95 -13.21
C SER A 128 -22.49 -10.50 -11.84
N LEU A 129 -23.00 -9.27 -11.70
CA LEU A 129 -23.61 -8.80 -10.45
C LEU A 129 -24.85 -9.61 -10.08
N GLN A 130 -25.70 -9.92 -11.06
CA GLN A 130 -26.85 -10.80 -10.83
C GLN A 130 -26.41 -12.20 -10.36
N ALA A 131 -25.40 -12.79 -11.00
CA ALA A 131 -24.85 -14.09 -10.63
C ALA A 131 -24.28 -14.09 -9.20
N LEU A 132 -23.53 -13.06 -8.83
CA LEU A 132 -23.02 -12.89 -7.46
C LEU A 132 -24.17 -12.82 -6.45
N LYS A 133 -25.24 -12.08 -6.76
CA LYS A 133 -26.41 -12.02 -5.88
C LYS A 133 -27.09 -13.38 -5.73
N SER A 134 -27.29 -14.11 -6.84
CA SER A 134 -27.83 -15.47 -6.82
C SER A 134 -26.93 -16.45 -6.05
N ALA A 135 -25.62 -16.22 -6.05
CA ALA A 135 -24.64 -16.98 -5.29
C ALA A 135 -24.64 -16.63 -3.78
N GLY A 136 -25.50 -15.73 -3.31
CA GLY A 136 -25.68 -15.44 -1.88
C GLY A 136 -24.65 -14.51 -1.26
N VAL A 137 -23.85 -13.80 -2.06
CA VAL A 137 -22.88 -12.82 -1.52
C VAL A 137 -23.59 -11.60 -0.95
N GLU A 138 -23.02 -11.01 0.10
CA GLU A 138 -23.55 -9.80 0.73
C GLU A 138 -23.40 -8.59 -0.21
N GLY A 139 -22.26 -8.53 -0.90
CA GLY A 139 -21.95 -7.40 -1.75
C GLY A 139 -20.69 -7.55 -2.58
N ILE A 140 -20.26 -6.42 -3.11
CA ILE A 140 -19.04 -6.28 -3.92
C ILE A 140 -18.10 -5.25 -3.31
N MET A 141 -16.82 -5.38 -3.65
CA MET A 141 -15.81 -4.37 -3.37
C MET A 141 -15.30 -3.77 -4.68
N ILE A 142 -15.19 -2.44 -4.74
CA ILE A 142 -14.74 -1.71 -5.94
C ILE A 142 -13.62 -0.73 -5.63
N ASP A 143 -12.62 -0.68 -6.51
CA ASP A 143 -11.59 0.36 -6.51
C ASP A 143 -12.15 1.65 -7.13
N VAL A 144 -12.17 2.74 -6.34
CA VAL A 144 -12.50 4.10 -6.81
C VAL A 144 -11.19 4.84 -7.10
N TRP A 145 -10.68 4.65 -8.31
CA TRP A 145 -9.37 5.11 -8.75
C TRP A 145 -9.29 6.64 -8.82
N TRP A 146 -8.38 7.22 -8.03
CA TRP A 146 -8.12 8.66 -8.05
C TRP A 146 -7.76 9.16 -9.45
N GLY A 147 -6.89 8.42 -10.15
CA GLY A 147 -6.45 8.73 -11.51
C GLY A 147 -7.51 8.60 -12.60
N LEU A 148 -8.66 7.98 -12.33
CA LEU A 148 -9.81 7.99 -13.26
C LEU A 148 -10.79 9.13 -12.97
N VAL A 149 -10.99 9.43 -11.70
CA VAL A 149 -12.02 10.35 -11.25
C VAL A 149 -11.54 11.80 -11.32
N GLU A 150 -10.35 12.11 -10.78
CA GLU A 150 -9.79 13.48 -10.79
C GLU A 150 -8.68 13.61 -11.87
N ARG A 151 -8.84 12.90 -12.99
CA ARG A 151 -7.77 12.67 -13.98
C ARG A 151 -7.22 13.96 -14.59
N ASP A 152 -8.11 14.84 -15.04
CA ASP A 152 -7.78 15.88 -16.02
C ASP A 152 -7.31 17.20 -15.36
N ALA A 153 -7.85 17.54 -14.20
CA ALA A 153 -7.49 18.75 -13.47
C ALA A 153 -7.79 18.63 -11.96
N PRO A 154 -7.04 19.37 -11.10
CA PRO A 154 -7.35 19.50 -9.68
C PRO A 154 -8.81 19.92 -9.44
N GLY A 155 -9.54 19.17 -8.62
CA GLY A 155 -10.94 19.43 -8.25
C GLY A 155 -11.98 19.08 -9.32
N ALA A 156 -11.56 18.57 -10.49
CA ALA A 156 -12.47 18.18 -11.57
C ALA A 156 -12.80 16.69 -11.49
N TYR A 157 -13.81 16.35 -10.68
CA TYR A 157 -14.22 14.96 -10.43
C TYR A 157 -15.23 14.46 -11.47
N ASN A 158 -14.92 13.35 -12.13
CA ASN A 158 -15.82 12.61 -13.02
C ASN A 158 -16.24 11.28 -12.38
N TRP A 159 -17.51 11.20 -12.00
CA TRP A 159 -18.09 10.03 -11.32
C TRP A 159 -18.92 9.13 -12.24
N GLY A 160 -18.96 9.37 -13.55
CA GLY A 160 -19.90 8.73 -14.48
C GLY A 160 -19.90 7.20 -14.43
N GLY A 161 -18.75 6.57 -14.61
CA GLY A 161 -18.61 5.11 -14.60
C GLY A 161 -18.93 4.50 -13.23
N TYR A 162 -18.55 5.19 -12.16
CA TYR A 162 -18.87 4.76 -10.79
C TYR A 162 -20.36 4.92 -10.46
N THR A 163 -21.01 5.97 -10.96
CA THR A 163 -22.45 6.18 -10.83
C THR A 163 -23.23 5.05 -11.48
N ASP A 164 -22.86 4.68 -12.71
CA ASP A 164 -23.43 3.53 -13.40
C ASP A 164 -23.24 2.23 -12.61
N LEU A 165 -22.01 1.96 -12.14
CA LEU A 165 -21.68 0.72 -11.43
C LEU A 165 -22.42 0.59 -10.10
N LEU A 166 -22.46 1.66 -9.30
CA LEU A 166 -23.16 1.68 -8.02
C LEU A 166 -24.69 1.53 -8.20
N ASN A 167 -25.27 2.13 -9.24
CA ASN A 167 -26.67 1.94 -9.57
C ASN A 167 -26.96 0.50 -10.00
N MET A 168 -26.05 -0.16 -10.74
CA MET A 168 -26.19 -1.58 -11.06
C MET A 168 -26.16 -2.45 -9.80
N ALA A 169 -25.22 -2.22 -8.87
CA ALA A 169 -25.17 -2.94 -7.59
C ALA A 169 -26.46 -2.75 -6.78
N LYS A 170 -26.95 -1.50 -6.68
CA LYS A 170 -28.22 -1.17 -6.02
C LYS A 170 -29.39 -1.93 -6.63
N ASN A 171 -29.50 -1.97 -7.96
CA ASN A 171 -30.61 -2.63 -8.66
C ASN A 171 -30.65 -4.15 -8.40
N HIS A 172 -29.51 -4.76 -8.11
CA HIS A 172 -29.41 -6.18 -7.72
C HIS A 172 -29.45 -6.40 -6.20
N GLY A 173 -29.61 -5.34 -5.40
CA GLY A 173 -29.63 -5.45 -3.94
C GLY A 173 -28.31 -5.94 -3.34
N LEU A 174 -27.19 -5.58 -3.95
CA LEU A 174 -25.84 -5.85 -3.44
C LEU A 174 -25.34 -4.66 -2.64
N LYS A 175 -24.69 -4.93 -1.50
CA LYS A 175 -23.93 -3.92 -0.77
C LYS A 175 -22.61 -3.63 -1.48
N VAL A 176 -22.01 -2.47 -1.20
CA VAL A 176 -20.77 -2.02 -1.81
C VAL A 176 -19.80 -1.51 -0.75
N GLN A 177 -18.60 -2.08 -0.77
CA GLN A 177 -17.41 -1.53 -0.12
C GLN A 177 -16.62 -0.75 -1.18
N ALA A 178 -16.42 0.56 -0.99
CA ALA A 178 -15.69 1.39 -1.93
C ALA A 178 -14.28 1.69 -1.40
N VAL A 179 -13.26 1.36 -2.19
CA VAL A 179 -11.87 1.68 -1.88
C VAL A 179 -11.54 3.07 -2.43
N MET A 180 -11.09 4.00 -1.59
CA MET A 180 -10.55 5.28 -2.03
C MET A 180 -9.12 5.03 -2.51
N SER A 181 -8.99 4.62 -3.78
CA SER A 181 -7.74 4.12 -4.36
C SER A 181 -6.86 5.30 -4.80
N PHE A 182 -6.17 5.90 -3.83
CA PHE A 182 -5.19 6.99 -4.01
C PHE A 182 -3.82 6.50 -4.53
N HIS A 183 -3.78 5.33 -5.15
CA HIS A 183 -2.59 4.66 -5.65
C HIS A 183 -2.77 4.25 -7.11
N GLN A 184 -1.66 3.91 -7.77
CA GLN A 184 -1.65 3.33 -9.11
C GLN A 184 -2.13 1.87 -9.08
N CYS A 185 -2.96 1.49 -10.05
CA CYS A 185 -3.14 0.10 -10.48
C CYS A 185 -2.06 -0.27 -11.49
N GLY A 186 -1.36 -1.39 -11.33
CA GLY A 186 -0.32 -1.85 -12.24
C GLY A 186 1.06 -1.82 -11.59
N GLY A 187 1.75 -2.97 -11.64
CA GLY A 187 3.11 -3.14 -11.11
C GLY A 187 3.22 -4.15 -9.98
N ASN A 188 2.07 -4.59 -9.41
CA ASN A 188 1.99 -5.61 -8.37
C ASN A 188 1.43 -6.94 -8.92
N VAL A 189 1.57 -8.02 -8.15
CA VAL A 189 1.00 -9.35 -8.49
C VAL A 189 -0.51 -9.22 -8.69
N GLY A 190 -1.01 -9.76 -9.80
CA GLY A 190 -2.44 -9.79 -10.11
C GLY A 190 -2.98 -8.54 -10.80
N ASP A 191 -2.16 -7.50 -10.98
CA ASP A 191 -2.57 -6.31 -11.73
C ASP A 191 -2.71 -6.61 -13.23
N SER A 192 -3.94 -6.56 -13.74
CA SER A 192 -4.26 -6.84 -15.14
C SER A 192 -4.46 -5.58 -16.00
N CYS A 193 -4.44 -4.40 -15.38
CA CYS A 193 -4.54 -3.12 -16.06
C CYS A 193 -3.59 -2.08 -15.44
N THR A 194 -3.39 -0.96 -16.14
CA THR A 194 -2.56 0.15 -15.67
C THR A 194 -3.41 1.40 -15.57
N ILE A 195 -3.61 1.87 -14.34
CA ILE A 195 -4.33 3.11 -14.01
C ILE A 195 -3.41 3.93 -13.12
N PRO A 196 -2.70 4.94 -13.65
CA PRO A 196 -1.75 5.71 -12.87
C PRO A 196 -2.46 6.71 -11.94
N LEU A 197 -1.69 7.44 -11.13
CA LEU A 197 -2.19 8.62 -10.41
C LEU A 197 -2.76 9.68 -11.39
N PRO A 198 -3.51 10.69 -10.92
CA PRO A 198 -4.00 11.76 -11.80
C PRO A 198 -2.87 12.41 -12.60
N LYS A 199 -3.15 12.79 -13.85
CA LYS A 199 -2.14 13.31 -14.76
C LYS A 199 -1.41 14.54 -14.18
N TRP A 200 -2.18 15.45 -13.59
CA TRP A 200 -1.64 16.66 -12.99
C TRP A 200 -0.82 16.40 -11.71
N VAL A 201 -1.00 15.25 -11.04
CA VAL A 201 -0.15 14.82 -9.91
C VAL A 201 1.17 14.28 -10.44
N ILE A 202 1.13 13.46 -11.50
CA ILE A 202 2.34 12.95 -12.16
C ILE A 202 3.20 14.12 -12.64
N GLU A 203 2.59 15.15 -13.24
CA GLU A 203 3.30 16.37 -13.65
C GLU A 203 3.99 17.07 -12.45
N GLU A 204 3.44 17.03 -11.24
CA GLU A 204 4.12 17.56 -10.05
C GLU A 204 5.26 16.65 -9.58
N ILE A 205 5.11 15.33 -9.66
CA ILE A 205 6.20 14.39 -9.36
C ILE A 205 7.34 14.55 -10.36
N ASP A 206 7.05 14.80 -11.64
CA ASP A 206 8.07 15.07 -12.66
C ASP A 206 8.83 16.38 -12.37
N ASN A 207 8.16 17.40 -11.81
CA ASN A 207 8.79 18.65 -11.38
C ASN A 207 9.59 18.49 -10.09
N ASP A 208 9.11 17.68 -9.15
CA ASP A 208 9.76 17.35 -7.89
C ASP A 208 9.74 15.83 -7.61
N PRO A 209 10.78 15.09 -8.07
CA PRO A 209 10.83 13.64 -7.92
C PRO A 209 10.86 13.15 -6.47
N ASP A 210 11.15 14.02 -5.50
CA ASP A 210 11.10 13.68 -4.07
C ASP A 210 9.66 13.56 -3.53
N LEU A 211 8.64 13.84 -4.35
CA LEU A 211 7.25 13.50 -4.04
C LEU A 211 6.97 11.99 -4.14
N ALA A 212 7.87 11.22 -4.74
CA ALA A 212 7.80 9.77 -4.81
C ALA A 212 8.62 9.11 -3.69
N PHE A 213 8.14 7.97 -3.17
CA PHE A 213 8.94 7.14 -2.28
C PHE A 213 10.26 6.72 -2.93
N THR A 214 11.33 6.66 -2.14
CA THR A 214 12.68 6.54 -2.67
C THR A 214 13.53 5.60 -1.84
N ASP A 215 14.23 4.69 -2.51
CA ASP A 215 15.17 3.77 -1.88
C ASP A 215 16.59 4.34 -1.77
N GLN A 216 17.48 3.63 -1.08
CA GLN A 216 18.87 4.07 -0.86
C GLN A 216 19.71 4.22 -2.14
N TRP A 217 19.26 3.64 -3.25
CA TRP A 217 19.92 3.73 -4.55
C TRP A 217 19.32 4.83 -5.43
N GLY A 218 18.39 5.62 -4.90
CA GLY A 218 17.72 6.71 -5.59
C GLY A 218 16.62 6.26 -6.56
N ARG A 219 16.20 4.99 -6.52
CA ARG A 219 15.05 4.54 -7.34
C ARG A 219 13.77 5.10 -6.73
N ARG A 220 12.89 5.57 -7.61
CA ARG A 220 11.63 6.24 -7.25
C ARG A 220 10.45 5.30 -7.53
N ASN A 221 9.54 5.16 -6.58
CA ASN A 221 8.27 4.45 -6.76
C ASN A 221 7.13 5.47 -6.99
N TYR A 222 6.48 5.39 -8.14
CA TYR A 222 5.44 6.32 -8.60
C TYR A 222 4.02 5.85 -8.30
N GLU A 223 3.84 4.74 -7.56
CA GLU A 223 2.51 4.19 -7.27
C GLU A 223 1.73 5.03 -6.26
N TYR A 224 2.43 5.75 -5.38
CA TYR A 224 1.85 6.55 -4.30
C TYR A 224 2.77 7.72 -3.95
N LEU A 225 2.22 8.80 -3.38
CA LEU A 225 2.97 9.97 -2.94
C LEU A 225 3.69 9.68 -1.60
N SER A 226 4.95 10.10 -1.46
CA SER A 226 5.69 9.90 -0.21
C SER A 226 4.99 10.59 0.96
N LEU A 227 4.79 9.86 2.06
CA LEU A 227 4.17 10.40 3.28
C LEU A 227 4.98 11.53 3.92
N GLY A 228 6.25 11.72 3.52
CA GLY A 228 7.09 12.84 3.95
C GLY A 228 6.51 14.21 3.53
N CYS A 229 5.66 14.24 2.49
CA CYS A 229 5.05 15.47 1.98
C CYS A 229 3.56 15.63 2.32
N ASP A 230 2.97 14.75 3.14
CA ASP A 230 1.53 14.70 3.51
C ASP A 230 0.86 16.08 3.76
N THR A 231 1.59 16.97 4.44
CA THR A 231 1.09 18.25 4.95
C THR A 231 1.64 19.47 4.18
N LEU A 232 2.49 19.25 3.18
CA LEU A 232 3.11 20.32 2.40
C LEU A 232 2.27 20.64 1.15
N PRO A 233 2.08 21.92 0.78
CA PRO A 233 1.20 22.32 -0.33
C PRO A 233 1.84 22.11 -1.72
N VAL A 234 2.31 20.90 -2.00
CA VAL A 234 3.10 20.51 -3.17
C VAL A 234 2.26 20.11 -4.40
N LEU A 235 0.94 20.04 -4.26
CA LEU A 235 0.01 19.62 -5.30
C LEU A 235 -0.86 20.79 -5.76
N LYS A 236 -0.29 21.67 -6.60
CA LYS A 236 -0.94 22.90 -7.10
C LYS A 236 -1.52 23.77 -5.95
N GLY A 237 -0.78 23.87 -4.84
CA GLY A 237 -1.17 24.66 -3.66
C GLY A 237 -1.97 23.90 -2.59
N ARG A 238 -2.26 22.60 -2.80
CA ARG A 238 -2.84 21.70 -1.79
C ARG A 238 -1.81 20.67 -1.32
N SER A 239 -2.00 20.13 -0.13
CA SER A 239 -1.23 18.96 0.33
C SER A 239 -1.84 17.64 -0.14
N PRO A 240 -1.06 16.54 -0.19
CA PRO A 240 -1.60 15.20 -0.47
C PRO A 240 -2.81 14.85 0.39
N VAL A 241 -2.71 15.03 1.71
CA VAL A 241 -3.83 14.76 2.64
C VAL A 241 -5.05 15.65 2.35
N GLN A 242 -4.86 16.92 1.96
CA GLN A 242 -5.96 17.78 1.54
C GLN A 242 -6.62 17.27 0.25
N CYS A 243 -5.85 16.81 -0.75
CA CYS A 243 -6.38 16.21 -1.96
C CYS A 243 -7.21 14.95 -1.65
N TYR A 244 -6.72 14.07 -0.78
CA TYR A 244 -7.47 12.88 -0.33
C TYR A 244 -8.78 13.25 0.37
N ALA A 245 -8.74 14.26 1.25
CA ALA A 245 -9.92 14.76 1.94
C ALA A 245 -10.94 15.41 0.98
N ASP A 246 -10.48 16.18 0.00
CA ASP A 246 -11.34 16.79 -1.03
C ASP A 246 -12.02 15.71 -1.88
N PHE A 247 -11.27 14.68 -2.29
CA PHE A 247 -11.79 13.55 -3.03
C PHE A 247 -12.88 12.79 -2.26
N MET A 248 -12.63 12.47 -0.99
CA MET A 248 -13.62 11.80 -0.14
C MET A 248 -14.87 12.65 0.08
N ARG A 249 -14.73 13.98 0.25
CA ARG A 249 -15.88 14.91 0.32
C ARG A 249 -16.69 14.91 -0.97
N ALA A 250 -16.02 14.99 -2.13
CA ALA A 250 -16.68 14.93 -3.42
C ALA A 250 -17.39 13.59 -3.65
N PHE A 251 -16.79 12.46 -3.24
CA PHE A 251 -17.43 11.14 -3.29
C PHE A 251 -18.69 11.10 -2.43
N ARG A 252 -18.59 11.52 -1.16
CA ARG A 252 -19.72 11.58 -0.23
C ARG A 252 -20.87 12.40 -0.79
N ASP A 253 -20.57 13.60 -1.29
CA ASP A 253 -21.59 14.54 -1.76
C ASP A 253 -22.30 14.02 -3.02
N ASN A 254 -21.55 13.39 -3.93
CA ASN A 254 -22.08 12.80 -5.16
C ASN A 254 -22.96 11.57 -4.90
N PHE A 255 -22.59 10.71 -3.93
CA PHE A 255 -23.26 9.44 -3.64
C PHE A 255 -24.08 9.45 -2.34
N LYS A 256 -24.41 10.63 -1.81
CA LYS A 256 -25.12 10.80 -0.52
C LYS A 256 -26.39 9.96 -0.38
N ASN A 257 -27.08 9.72 -1.50
CA ASN A 257 -28.33 8.94 -1.57
C ASN A 257 -28.13 7.42 -1.52
N LEU A 258 -26.88 6.95 -1.53
CA LEU A 258 -26.51 5.54 -1.47
C LEU A 258 -25.81 5.18 -0.15
N LEU A 259 -25.36 6.17 0.63
CA LEU A 259 -24.59 5.96 1.87
C LEU A 259 -25.46 5.32 2.97
N GLY A 260 -24.90 4.33 3.65
CA GLY A 260 -25.59 3.59 4.71
C GLY A 260 -26.63 2.58 4.21
N ASP A 261 -26.92 2.58 2.91
CA ASP A 261 -27.79 1.60 2.25
C ASP A 261 -26.98 0.73 1.28
N THR A 262 -26.78 1.17 0.04
CA THR A 262 -26.01 0.42 -0.96
C THR A 262 -24.51 0.49 -0.64
N LEU A 263 -24.00 1.68 -0.36
CA LEU A 263 -22.63 1.88 0.12
C LEU A 263 -22.62 1.66 1.63
N VAL A 264 -21.84 0.68 2.10
CA VAL A 264 -21.78 0.29 3.52
C VAL A 264 -20.42 0.53 4.14
N GLU A 265 -19.38 0.67 3.32
CA GLU A 265 -18.00 0.81 3.79
C GLU A 265 -17.15 1.65 2.84
N ILE A 266 -16.25 2.44 3.43
CA ILE A 266 -15.15 3.11 2.75
C ILE A 266 -13.84 2.52 3.26
N GLN A 267 -13.12 1.80 2.38
CA GLN A 267 -11.73 1.45 2.66
C GLN A 267 -10.84 2.60 2.19
N VAL A 268 -10.03 3.16 3.08
CA VAL A 268 -9.21 4.33 2.75
C VAL A 268 -7.80 3.87 2.36
N GLY A 269 -7.39 4.12 1.12
CA GLY A 269 -6.07 3.74 0.63
C GLY A 269 -4.96 4.61 1.20
N MET A 270 -3.92 4.01 1.79
CA MET A 270 -2.86 4.72 2.54
C MET A 270 -1.44 4.38 2.05
N GLY A 271 -1.32 3.94 0.79
CA GLY A 271 -0.05 3.51 0.25
C GLY A 271 -0.20 2.67 -1.02
N PRO A 272 0.88 2.01 -1.47
CA PRO A 272 0.87 1.09 -2.61
C PRO A 272 -0.17 -0.01 -2.42
N ALA A 273 -0.89 -0.37 -3.49
CA ALA A 273 -2.04 -1.29 -3.46
C ALA A 273 -3.16 -0.90 -2.46
N GLY A 274 -3.19 0.36 -1.99
CA GLY A 274 -4.15 0.84 -0.99
C GLY A 274 -3.80 0.46 0.44
N GLU A 275 -2.67 -0.19 0.66
CA GLU A 275 -2.25 -0.73 1.96
C GLU A 275 -1.49 0.33 2.77
N LEU A 276 -1.68 0.34 4.09
CA LEU A 276 -0.90 1.18 5.00
C LEU A 276 0.52 0.60 5.15
N ARG A 277 1.40 0.89 4.18
CA ARG A 277 2.82 0.47 4.20
C ARG A 277 3.67 1.30 3.26
N TYR A 278 4.98 1.08 3.33
CA TYR A 278 5.92 1.54 2.31
C TYR A 278 5.98 0.58 1.10
N PRO A 279 6.40 1.05 -0.09
CA PRO A 279 6.60 0.21 -1.27
C PRO A 279 7.94 -0.56 -1.21
N SER A 280 8.14 -1.40 -0.19
CA SER A 280 9.43 -2.04 0.10
C SER A 280 9.75 -3.28 -0.75
N TYR A 281 8.76 -3.84 -1.45
CA TYR A 281 8.89 -5.03 -2.30
C TYR A 281 8.33 -4.82 -3.72
N PRO A 282 8.81 -3.83 -4.49
CA PRO A 282 8.31 -3.57 -5.84
C PRO A 282 8.74 -4.69 -6.80
N GLU A 283 7.77 -5.43 -7.36
CA GLU A 283 8.05 -6.54 -8.28
C GLU A 283 8.41 -6.10 -9.70
N LYS A 284 7.99 -4.89 -10.08
CA LYS A 284 8.20 -4.36 -11.42
C LYS A 284 9.66 -4.48 -11.84
N ASP A 285 9.86 -4.97 -13.07
CA ASP A 285 11.18 -5.17 -13.70
C ASP A 285 12.13 -6.10 -12.91
N GLY A 286 11.59 -6.91 -11.98
CA GLY A 286 12.35 -7.86 -11.17
C GLY A 286 13.25 -7.22 -10.11
N VAL A 287 12.96 -5.97 -9.72
CA VAL A 287 13.68 -5.24 -8.67
C VAL A 287 13.67 -6.04 -7.36
N TRP A 288 12.49 -6.51 -6.97
CA TRP A 288 12.31 -7.45 -5.87
C TRP A 288 11.68 -8.75 -6.37
N ARG A 289 12.01 -9.85 -5.70
CA ARG A 289 11.39 -11.17 -5.87
C ARG A 289 11.20 -11.80 -4.51
N PHE A 290 10.06 -12.45 -4.34
CA PHE A 290 9.81 -13.27 -3.16
C PHE A 290 10.91 -14.33 -2.99
N PRO A 291 11.48 -14.54 -1.79
CA PRO A 291 11.12 -13.94 -0.49
C PRO A 291 12.11 -12.86 0.01
N GLY A 292 12.66 -11.98 -0.83
CA GLY A 292 13.69 -11.02 -0.40
C GLY A 292 13.29 -10.07 0.75
N VAL A 293 14.27 -9.55 1.51
CA VAL A 293 14.04 -8.60 2.63
C VAL A 293 13.41 -7.26 2.26
N GLY A 294 13.43 -6.90 0.98
CA GLY A 294 12.96 -5.58 0.52
C GLY A 294 13.97 -4.46 0.80
N ALA A 295 13.52 -3.21 0.78
CA ALA A 295 14.35 -2.06 1.12
C ALA A 295 13.55 -0.94 1.79
N PHE A 296 14.19 -0.19 2.70
CA PHE A 296 13.63 1.03 3.28
C PHE A 296 13.40 2.11 2.20
N GLN A 297 12.26 2.79 2.26
CA GLN A 297 11.77 3.70 1.20
C GLN A 297 11.74 5.18 1.66
N CYS A 298 12.67 5.59 2.52
CA CYS A 298 12.68 6.89 3.19
C CYS A 298 13.77 7.86 2.69
N TYR A 299 14.27 7.69 1.47
CA TYR A 299 15.42 8.45 0.95
C TYR A 299 15.05 9.67 0.11
N ASP A 300 13.76 10.03 0.05
CA ASP A 300 13.34 11.31 -0.51
C ASP A 300 13.71 12.46 0.44
N LYS A 301 13.90 13.67 -0.11
CA LYS A 301 14.37 14.82 0.69
C LYS A 301 13.46 15.16 1.87
N TYR A 302 12.16 14.89 1.79
CA TYR A 302 11.19 15.23 2.84
C TYR A 302 11.33 14.27 4.03
N MET A 303 11.38 12.97 3.75
CA MET A 303 11.64 11.93 4.74
C MET A 303 13.02 12.10 5.39
N LEU A 304 14.07 12.37 4.61
CA LEU A 304 15.40 12.62 5.14
C LEU A 304 15.44 13.88 6.02
N GLY A 305 14.71 14.94 5.66
CA GLY A 305 14.54 16.12 6.49
C GLY A 305 13.89 15.80 7.84
N SER A 306 12.83 14.98 7.84
CA SER A 306 12.16 14.49 9.06
C SER A 306 13.09 13.64 9.93
N LEU A 307 13.83 12.70 9.33
CA LEU A 307 14.79 11.85 10.04
C LEU A 307 15.88 12.69 10.72
N LYS A 308 16.42 13.67 10.00
CA LYS A 308 17.44 14.58 10.54
C LYS A 308 16.91 15.35 11.77
N ALA A 309 15.71 15.92 11.67
CA ALA A 309 15.09 16.62 12.79
C ALA A 309 14.84 15.69 13.99
N ALA A 310 14.40 14.45 13.76
CA ALA A 310 14.20 13.47 14.83
C ALA A 310 15.51 13.10 15.52
N ALA A 311 16.61 12.97 14.76
CA ALA A 311 17.93 12.64 15.29
C ALA A 311 18.53 13.79 16.11
N GLU A 312 18.36 15.03 15.65
CA GLU A 312 18.74 16.23 16.42
C GLU A 312 17.96 16.32 17.73
N ALA A 313 16.64 16.05 17.71
CA ALA A 313 15.80 16.03 18.90
C ALA A 313 16.19 14.91 19.89
N ALA A 314 16.70 13.79 19.40
CA ALA A 314 17.23 12.70 20.21
C ALA A 314 18.65 12.98 20.77
N GLY A 315 19.26 14.13 20.44
CA GLY A 315 20.63 14.45 20.85
C GLY A 315 21.69 13.60 20.14
N LYS A 316 21.35 13.03 18.98
CA LYS A 316 22.17 12.12 18.18
C LYS A 316 22.17 12.54 16.70
N PRO A 317 22.63 13.76 16.37
CA PRO A 317 22.56 14.29 15.00
C PRO A 317 23.21 13.39 13.95
N GLU A 318 24.21 12.58 14.34
CA GLU A 318 24.87 11.60 13.47
C GLU A 318 23.92 10.52 12.93
N TRP A 319 22.86 10.18 13.67
CA TRP A 319 21.84 9.21 13.25
C TRP A 319 20.89 9.74 12.18
N GLY A 320 20.89 11.06 11.94
CA GLY A 320 19.97 11.73 11.03
C GLY A 320 20.52 12.00 9.64
N SER A 321 21.77 11.59 9.37
CA SER A 321 22.46 11.91 8.11
C SER A 321 21.90 11.14 6.90
N THR A 322 21.44 9.90 7.11
CA THR A 322 20.83 9.02 6.11
C THR A 322 20.08 7.89 6.83
N GLY A 323 19.19 7.18 6.12
CA GLY A 323 18.68 5.88 6.58
C GLY A 323 19.77 4.77 6.56
N PRO A 324 19.46 3.56 7.10
CA PRO A 324 20.40 2.44 7.14
C PRO A 324 20.88 2.00 5.76
N THR A 325 22.18 2.09 5.52
CA THR A 325 22.85 1.66 4.27
C THR A 325 23.42 0.25 4.34
N ASP A 326 23.34 -0.38 5.51
CA ASP A 326 23.86 -1.73 5.82
C ASP A 326 22.75 -2.80 5.81
N ALA A 327 21.55 -2.41 5.35
CA ALA A 327 20.35 -3.25 5.21
C ALA A 327 20.35 -4.17 3.98
N GLY A 328 21.42 -4.18 3.19
CA GLY A 328 21.53 -5.03 2.00
C GLY A 328 20.67 -4.55 0.83
N GLN A 329 20.40 -5.47 -0.11
CA GLN A 329 19.58 -5.26 -1.31
C GLN A 329 18.21 -5.96 -1.18
N TYR A 330 17.27 -5.58 -2.05
CA TYR A 330 15.90 -6.12 -2.10
C TYR A 330 15.81 -7.65 -1.95
N ASN A 331 16.70 -8.39 -2.62
CA ASN A 331 16.63 -9.85 -2.72
C ASN A 331 17.59 -10.58 -1.77
N ASN A 332 18.25 -9.87 -0.86
CA ASN A 332 19.06 -10.52 0.17
C ASN A 332 18.18 -11.26 1.17
N TRP A 333 18.79 -12.23 1.84
CA TRP A 333 18.23 -12.88 3.02
C TRP A 333 18.65 -12.11 4.28
N PRO A 334 17.90 -12.18 5.38
CA PRO A 334 18.24 -11.45 6.61
C PRO A 334 19.69 -11.68 7.07
N GLU A 335 20.15 -12.92 7.06
CA GLU A 335 21.51 -13.31 7.48
C GLU A 335 22.63 -12.83 6.53
N ASP A 336 22.31 -12.46 5.29
CA ASP A 336 23.28 -11.89 4.34
C ASP A 336 23.53 -10.39 4.58
N THR A 337 22.76 -9.77 5.47
CA THR A 337 22.82 -8.33 5.71
C THR A 337 23.46 -8.01 7.06
N THR A 338 24.12 -6.86 7.17
CA THR A 338 24.66 -6.42 8.46
C THR A 338 23.55 -5.88 9.35
N PHE A 339 22.52 -5.24 8.76
CA PHE A 339 21.43 -4.69 9.53
C PHE A 339 20.46 -5.74 10.08
N PHE A 340 20.07 -6.78 9.31
CA PHE A 340 18.99 -7.71 9.69
C PHE A 340 19.43 -9.07 10.24
N ARG A 341 20.71 -9.42 10.15
CA ARG A 341 21.21 -10.71 10.65
C ARG A 341 20.89 -10.91 12.13
N LYS A 342 20.78 -12.18 12.53
CA LYS A 342 20.42 -12.55 13.90
C LYS A 342 21.43 -12.06 14.94
N GLU A 343 22.72 -12.28 14.70
CA GLU A 343 23.77 -11.98 15.68
C GLU A 343 24.45 -10.64 15.38
N GLY A 344 24.33 -9.68 16.31
CA GLY A 344 24.93 -8.35 16.17
C GLY A 344 24.41 -7.61 14.94
N GLY A 345 23.12 -7.78 14.62
CA GLY A 345 22.43 -7.03 13.56
C GLY A 345 22.12 -5.61 13.99
N GLY A 346 22.22 -4.66 13.05
CA GLY A 346 21.89 -3.25 13.29
C GLY A 346 20.45 -3.01 13.79
N TRP A 347 19.51 -3.90 13.45
CA TRP A 347 18.09 -3.84 13.86
C TRP A 347 17.87 -3.86 15.39
N ASP A 348 18.77 -4.51 16.14
CA ASP A 348 18.72 -4.64 17.61
C ASP A 348 19.73 -3.72 18.32
N SER A 349 20.26 -2.73 17.60
CA SER A 349 21.14 -1.70 18.16
C SER A 349 20.35 -0.47 18.63
N GLN A 350 20.97 0.41 19.43
CA GLN A 350 20.35 1.69 19.80
C GLN A 350 19.97 2.56 18.60
N TYR A 351 20.78 2.53 17.53
CA TYR A 351 20.46 3.21 16.29
C TYR A 351 19.28 2.53 15.57
N GLY A 352 19.26 1.20 15.53
CA GLY A 352 18.17 0.42 14.94
C GLY A 352 16.84 0.71 15.62
N GLU A 353 16.80 0.71 16.95
CA GLU A 353 15.61 1.07 17.73
C GLU A 353 15.13 2.49 17.43
N PHE A 354 16.03 3.47 17.37
CA PHE A 354 15.72 4.84 16.99
C PHE A 354 15.12 4.91 15.57
N PHE A 355 15.81 4.36 14.58
CA PHE A 355 15.42 4.44 13.18
C PHE A 355 14.10 3.72 12.91
N LEU A 356 13.95 2.49 13.40
CA LEU A 356 12.74 1.69 13.19
C LEU A 356 11.54 2.28 13.93
N SER A 357 11.75 2.87 15.12
CA SER A 357 10.71 3.64 15.82
C SER A 357 10.28 4.86 15.02
N TRP A 358 11.22 5.64 14.45
CA TRP A 358 10.90 6.77 13.59
C TRP A 358 10.15 6.33 12.32
N TYR A 359 10.67 5.34 11.60
CA TYR A 359 10.15 4.91 10.30
C TYR A 359 8.73 4.33 10.42
N SER A 360 8.48 3.51 11.44
CA SER A 360 7.13 2.98 11.72
C SER A 360 6.19 4.04 12.28
N LYS A 361 6.68 4.99 13.10
CA LYS A 361 5.86 6.11 13.58
C LYS A 361 5.44 7.03 12.44
N MET A 362 6.31 7.30 11.47
CA MET A 362 5.95 8.10 10.29
C MET A 362 4.77 7.49 9.52
N LEU A 363 4.73 6.15 9.41
CA LEU A 363 3.61 5.43 8.80
C LEU A 363 2.33 5.50 9.66
N LEU A 364 2.43 5.38 10.99
CA LEU A 364 1.30 5.55 11.90
C LEU A 364 0.71 6.97 11.83
N ASP A 365 1.56 7.98 11.83
CA ASP A 365 1.15 9.40 11.75
C ASP A 365 0.47 9.69 10.39
N HIS A 366 0.95 9.09 9.31
CA HIS A 366 0.32 9.16 7.99
C HIS A 366 -1.10 8.58 8.02
N GLY A 367 -1.25 7.35 8.52
CA GLY A 367 -2.56 6.71 8.65
C GLY A 367 -3.51 7.52 9.53
N GLU A 368 -3.03 8.06 10.65
CA GLU A 368 -3.83 8.87 11.56
C GLU A 368 -4.31 10.19 10.93
N ARG A 369 -3.47 10.90 10.18
CA ARG A 369 -3.86 12.14 9.47
C ARG A 369 -5.00 11.90 8.48
N ILE A 370 -4.91 10.81 7.72
CA ILE A 370 -5.91 10.46 6.71
C ILE A 370 -7.20 9.97 7.39
N LEU A 371 -7.11 9.12 8.41
CA LEU A 371 -8.28 8.65 9.14
C LEU A 371 -9.03 9.76 9.85
N SER A 372 -8.31 10.71 10.45
CA SER A 372 -8.94 11.87 11.07
C SER A 372 -9.82 12.63 10.06
N SER A 373 -9.31 12.81 8.84
CA SER A 373 -10.07 13.42 7.74
C SER A 373 -11.25 12.54 7.32
N ALA A 374 -11.04 11.24 7.08
CA ALA A 374 -12.08 10.31 6.64
C ALA A 374 -13.22 10.21 7.67
N ALA A 375 -12.89 10.03 8.95
CA ALA A 375 -13.84 9.92 10.05
C ALA A 375 -14.71 11.19 10.18
N SER A 376 -14.10 12.37 10.01
CA SER A 376 -14.85 13.64 10.00
C SER A 376 -15.77 13.76 8.79
N ILE A 377 -15.31 13.35 7.60
CA ILE A 377 -16.06 13.49 6.35
C ILE A 377 -17.30 12.58 6.33
N PHE A 378 -17.14 11.32 6.76
CA PHE A 378 -18.18 10.29 6.75
C PHE A 378 -18.91 10.17 8.09
N GLN A 379 -18.72 11.12 8.99
CA GLN A 379 -19.46 11.15 10.25
C GLN A 379 -20.97 11.17 9.98
N ASN A 380 -21.71 10.31 10.69
CA ASN A 380 -23.17 10.17 10.57
C ASN A 380 -23.67 9.74 9.18
N SER A 381 -22.83 9.20 8.30
CA SER A 381 -23.25 8.70 6.98
C SER A 381 -23.71 7.24 6.99
N GLY A 382 -23.64 6.56 8.13
CA GLY A 382 -23.92 5.12 8.24
C GLY A 382 -22.86 4.20 7.61
N LEU A 383 -21.74 4.76 7.16
CA LEU A 383 -20.63 4.00 6.58
C LEU A 383 -19.66 3.53 7.66
N LYS A 384 -19.13 2.33 7.47
CA LYS A 384 -17.92 1.86 8.15
C LYS A 384 -16.69 2.43 7.44
N ILE A 385 -15.61 2.65 8.17
CA ILE A 385 -14.29 2.99 7.61
C ILE A 385 -13.37 1.81 7.86
N SER A 386 -12.60 1.40 6.85
CA SER A 386 -11.59 0.36 7.00
C SER A 386 -10.24 0.78 6.44
N VAL A 387 -9.19 0.14 6.96
CA VAL A 387 -7.81 0.32 6.50
C VAL A 387 -7.21 -1.04 6.23
N LYS A 388 -6.56 -1.16 5.07
CA LYS A 388 -5.91 -2.40 4.65
C LYS A 388 -4.49 -2.46 5.17
N VAL A 389 -4.15 -3.57 5.84
CA VAL A 389 -2.80 -3.87 6.33
C VAL A 389 -2.30 -5.13 5.60
N ALA A 390 -1.12 -5.03 5.00
CA ALA A 390 -0.52 -6.11 4.22
C ALA A 390 -0.04 -7.28 5.09
N GLY A 391 -0.27 -8.51 4.64
CA GLY A 391 0.23 -9.75 5.25
C GLY A 391 1.64 -10.10 4.78
N ILE A 392 2.65 -9.60 5.49
CA ILE A 392 4.05 -9.83 5.15
C ILE A 392 4.58 -11.04 5.91
N HIS A 393 4.38 -12.22 5.33
CA HIS A 393 4.56 -13.49 6.03
C HIS A 393 5.94 -14.13 5.87
N TRP A 394 6.74 -13.71 4.89
CA TRP A 394 8.08 -14.27 4.66
C TRP A 394 9.09 -13.72 5.65
N HIS A 395 10.07 -14.54 6.02
CA HIS A 395 11.03 -14.27 7.09
C HIS A 395 10.43 -13.94 8.47
N TYR A 396 9.12 -14.13 8.67
CA TYR A 396 8.45 -13.97 9.96
C TYR A 396 9.05 -14.89 11.04
N GLY A 397 9.60 -16.05 10.67
CA GLY A 397 10.29 -16.95 11.60
C GLY A 397 11.69 -16.49 12.06
N THR A 398 12.24 -15.41 11.48
CA THR A 398 13.54 -14.84 11.89
C THR A 398 13.42 -13.97 13.13
N LEU A 399 14.53 -13.49 13.72
CA LEU A 399 14.43 -12.57 14.86
C LEU A 399 14.06 -11.14 14.43
N SER A 400 14.61 -10.70 13.30
CA SER A 400 14.47 -9.33 12.81
C SER A 400 13.16 -9.08 12.08
N HIS A 401 12.52 -10.11 11.51
CA HIS A 401 11.30 -9.95 10.71
C HIS A 401 11.53 -8.93 9.57
N ALA A 402 12.69 -9.00 8.91
CA ALA A 402 13.21 -7.95 8.03
C ALA A 402 12.21 -7.36 7.00
N PRO A 403 11.38 -8.17 6.30
CA PRO A 403 10.38 -7.63 5.37
C PRO A 403 9.29 -6.78 6.04
N GLU A 404 8.86 -7.15 7.25
CA GLU A 404 7.91 -6.34 8.03
C GLU A 404 8.54 -4.99 8.37
N LEU A 405 9.81 -4.98 8.81
CA LEU A 405 10.56 -3.77 9.12
C LEU A 405 10.68 -2.84 7.91
N THR A 406 11.06 -3.35 6.73
CA THR A 406 11.22 -2.52 5.52
C THR A 406 9.88 -1.96 5.03
N ALA A 407 8.78 -2.69 5.22
CA ALA A 407 7.43 -2.23 4.92
C ALA A 407 6.86 -1.22 5.94
N GLY A 408 7.55 -1.01 7.07
CA GLY A 408 7.20 -0.04 8.10
C GLY A 408 6.48 -0.62 9.32
N TYR A 409 6.24 -1.92 9.34
CA TYR A 409 5.74 -2.61 10.53
C TYR A 409 6.92 -2.93 11.43
N TYR A 410 7.08 -2.19 12.53
CA TYR A 410 8.13 -2.49 13.50
C TYR A 410 7.76 -3.71 14.37
N ASN A 411 7.50 -4.83 13.70
CA ASN A 411 7.28 -6.14 14.30
C ASN A 411 8.63 -6.86 14.37
N THR A 412 8.93 -7.48 15.49
CA THR A 412 10.09 -8.36 15.66
C THR A 412 9.66 -9.49 16.59
N ARG A 413 10.54 -10.46 16.82
CA ARG A 413 10.26 -11.50 17.83
C ARG A 413 9.93 -10.95 19.21
N PHE A 414 10.42 -9.76 19.55
CA PHE A 414 10.34 -9.18 20.89
C PHE A 414 9.40 -7.98 20.98
N ARG A 415 8.79 -7.56 19.86
CA ARG A 415 7.97 -6.35 19.78
C ARG A 415 6.79 -6.57 18.85
N ASP A 416 5.58 -6.30 19.35
CA ASP A 416 4.37 -6.30 18.53
C ASP A 416 4.30 -5.02 17.67
N GLY A 417 4.44 -5.20 16.34
CA GLY A 417 4.32 -4.11 15.36
C GLY A 417 2.88 -3.76 14.98
N TYR A 418 1.93 -4.67 15.20
CA TYR A 418 0.53 -4.53 14.74
C TYR A 418 -0.38 -3.92 15.80
N LEU A 419 -0.09 -4.13 17.09
CA LEU A 419 -0.87 -3.53 18.18
C LEU A 419 -0.94 -1.98 18.09
N PRO A 420 0.15 -1.23 17.82
CA PRO A 420 0.05 0.22 17.62
C PRO A 420 -0.83 0.63 16.44
N ILE A 421 -0.82 -0.16 15.36
CA ILE A 421 -1.71 0.07 14.19
C ILE A 421 -3.16 -0.13 14.63
N ALA A 422 -3.48 -1.25 15.27
CA ALA A 422 -4.82 -1.53 15.76
C ALA A 422 -5.30 -0.45 16.76
N GLN A 423 -4.45 -0.01 17.69
CA GLN A 423 -4.78 1.09 18.61
C GLN A 423 -5.03 2.42 17.88
N MET A 424 -4.31 2.69 16.79
CA MET A 424 -4.56 3.86 15.93
C MET A 424 -5.93 3.75 15.24
N LEU A 425 -6.27 2.61 14.66
CA LEU A 425 -7.59 2.38 14.05
C LEU A 425 -8.74 2.48 15.07
N ALA A 426 -8.54 1.98 16.30
CA ALA A 426 -9.53 2.01 17.38
C ALA A 426 -9.99 3.44 17.71
N ARG A 427 -9.07 4.41 17.68
CA ARG A 427 -9.41 5.83 17.97
C ARG A 427 -10.43 6.41 17.01
N TYR A 428 -10.52 5.87 15.79
CA TYR A 428 -11.42 6.34 14.74
C TYR A 428 -12.60 5.39 14.49
N GLY A 429 -12.74 4.33 15.29
CA GLY A 429 -13.76 3.30 15.06
C GLY A 429 -13.60 2.59 13.70
N ALA A 430 -12.38 2.57 13.15
CA ALA A 430 -12.09 1.94 11.88
C ALA A 430 -11.95 0.43 12.03
N ILE A 431 -12.10 -0.29 10.92
CA ILE A 431 -11.92 -1.74 10.78
C ILE A 431 -10.51 -2.02 10.30
N LEU A 432 -9.83 -2.98 10.92
CA LEU A 432 -8.57 -3.52 10.41
C LEU A 432 -8.92 -4.58 9.37
N ASN A 433 -8.56 -4.34 8.11
CA ASN A 433 -8.72 -5.34 7.05
C ASN A 433 -7.36 -5.96 6.70
N PHE A 434 -7.24 -7.27 6.82
CA PHE A 434 -5.96 -7.98 6.73
C PHE A 434 -5.95 -9.02 5.61
N THR A 435 -4.81 -9.15 4.90
CA THR A 435 -4.65 -10.12 3.82
C THR A 435 -4.02 -11.44 4.29
N CYS A 436 -3.79 -12.38 3.37
CA CYS A 436 -3.14 -13.69 3.61
C CYS A 436 -3.97 -14.67 4.46
N ILE A 437 -5.27 -14.41 4.58
CA ILE A 437 -6.18 -15.23 5.39
C ILE A 437 -6.28 -16.68 4.86
N GLU A 438 -6.05 -16.90 3.58
CA GLU A 438 -6.14 -18.20 2.92
C GLU A 438 -4.87 -19.05 3.00
N MET A 439 -3.74 -18.46 3.39
CA MET A 439 -2.42 -19.09 3.31
C MET A 439 -2.16 -20.04 4.48
N ARG A 440 -1.48 -21.16 4.19
CA ARG A 440 -0.98 -22.11 5.19
C ARG A 440 0.55 -22.17 5.22
N ASP A 441 1.13 -22.38 6.38
CA ASP A 441 2.59 -22.39 6.58
C ASP A 441 3.27 -23.46 5.71
N HIS A 442 2.66 -24.64 5.56
CA HIS A 442 3.22 -25.75 4.78
C HIS A 442 3.19 -25.56 3.26
N GLU A 443 2.42 -24.60 2.76
CA GLU A 443 2.37 -24.23 1.34
C GLU A 443 3.53 -23.30 0.95
N GLN A 444 4.28 -22.80 1.93
CA GLN A 444 5.35 -21.82 1.74
C GLN A 444 6.73 -22.47 1.64
N PRO A 445 7.71 -21.81 0.99
CA PRO A 445 9.10 -22.25 1.01
C PRO A 445 9.65 -22.27 2.44
N GLN A 446 10.17 -23.43 2.85
CA GLN A 446 10.59 -23.66 4.24
C GLN A 446 11.86 -22.90 4.60
N ASP A 447 12.75 -22.71 3.63
CA ASP A 447 13.94 -21.89 3.77
C ASP A 447 13.56 -20.43 4.07
N ALA A 448 12.54 -19.88 3.42
CA ALA A 448 12.07 -18.51 3.65
C ALA A 448 11.51 -18.25 5.06
N LEU A 449 11.33 -19.28 5.89
CA LEU A 449 10.77 -19.19 7.25
C LEU A 449 9.44 -18.42 7.28
N CYS A 450 8.60 -18.65 6.27
CA CYS A 450 7.28 -18.06 6.18
C CYS A 450 6.38 -18.56 7.32
N SER A 451 5.54 -17.71 7.89
CA SER A 451 4.53 -18.15 8.86
C SER A 451 3.23 -17.32 8.78
N PRO A 452 2.50 -17.37 7.64
CA PRO A 452 1.23 -16.66 7.49
C PRO A 452 0.21 -17.00 8.60
N GLU A 453 0.15 -18.24 9.09
CA GLU A 453 -0.82 -18.64 10.11
C GLU A 453 -0.54 -17.95 11.46
N LYS A 454 0.74 -17.87 11.85
CA LYS A 454 1.13 -17.16 13.08
C LYS A 454 0.96 -15.65 12.93
N LEU A 455 1.23 -15.10 11.76
CA LEU A 455 1.02 -13.70 11.46
C LEU A 455 -0.47 -13.32 11.59
N VAL A 456 -1.37 -14.07 10.94
CA VAL A 456 -2.82 -13.88 11.06
C VAL A 456 -3.26 -13.98 12.53
N LYS A 457 -2.74 -14.94 13.28
CA LYS A 457 -3.00 -15.07 14.73
C LYS A 457 -2.55 -13.83 15.52
N GLN A 458 -1.34 -13.31 15.25
CA GLN A 458 -0.82 -12.12 15.92
C GLN A 458 -1.70 -10.89 15.64
N VAL A 459 -2.07 -10.66 14.38
CA VAL A 459 -2.91 -9.53 13.99
C VAL A 459 -4.30 -9.63 14.61
N ALA A 460 -4.87 -10.83 14.68
CA ALA A 460 -6.14 -11.06 15.36
C ALA A 460 -6.07 -10.75 16.86
N GLN A 461 -4.99 -11.15 17.54
CA GLN A 461 -4.75 -10.82 18.95
C GLN A 461 -4.55 -9.31 19.16
N ALA A 462 -3.83 -8.63 18.26
CA ALA A 462 -3.66 -7.18 18.29
C ALA A 462 -4.99 -6.43 18.11
N ALA A 463 -5.82 -6.85 17.14
CA ALA A 463 -7.15 -6.31 16.91
C ALA A 463 -8.06 -6.53 18.14
N GLN A 464 -8.01 -7.73 18.73
CA GLN A 464 -8.77 -8.06 19.94
C GLN A 464 -8.36 -7.18 21.13
N ALA A 465 -7.05 -7.05 21.37
CA ALA A 465 -6.50 -6.24 22.46
C ALA A 465 -6.87 -4.75 22.31
N ALA A 466 -6.86 -4.23 21.09
CA ALA A 466 -7.27 -2.86 20.78
C ALA A 466 -8.79 -2.66 20.65
N ARG A 467 -9.58 -3.75 20.68
CA ARG A 467 -11.03 -3.77 20.44
C ARG A 467 -11.44 -3.20 19.07
N VAL A 468 -10.68 -3.55 18.04
CA VAL A 468 -10.94 -3.19 16.65
C VAL A 468 -11.58 -4.37 15.91
N PRO A 469 -12.63 -4.15 15.11
CA PRO A 469 -13.17 -5.20 14.25
C PRO A 469 -12.13 -5.62 13.21
N LEU A 470 -12.05 -6.93 12.94
CA LEU A 470 -11.16 -7.52 11.95
C LEU A 470 -11.97 -8.01 10.74
N ALA A 471 -11.58 -7.56 9.55
CA ALA A 471 -12.02 -8.10 8.28
C ALA A 471 -10.85 -8.80 7.58
N GLY A 472 -11.14 -9.70 6.64
CA GLY A 472 -10.15 -10.51 5.95
C GLY A 472 -10.24 -10.44 4.43
N GLU A 473 -9.11 -10.63 3.76
CA GLU A 473 -8.99 -10.86 2.32
C GLU A 473 -8.01 -12.01 2.04
N ASN A 474 -8.25 -12.78 0.97
CA ASN A 474 -7.20 -13.65 0.44
C ASN A 474 -6.17 -12.82 -0.33
N ALA A 475 -4.88 -13.15 -0.18
CA ALA A 475 -3.80 -12.44 -0.86
C ALA A 475 -3.64 -12.90 -2.33
N LEU A 476 -3.79 -14.21 -2.59
CA LEU A 476 -3.65 -14.81 -3.91
C LEU A 476 -4.98 -15.41 -4.40
N PRO A 477 -5.24 -15.43 -5.72
CA PRO A 477 -6.41 -16.09 -6.27
C PRO A 477 -6.33 -17.61 -6.02
N ARG A 478 -7.23 -18.14 -5.17
CA ARG A 478 -7.23 -19.54 -4.72
C ARG A 478 -8.64 -20.13 -4.74
N TYR A 479 -8.88 -21.13 -5.59
CA TYR A 479 -10.21 -21.72 -5.80
C TYR A 479 -10.34 -23.17 -5.29
N ASP A 480 -9.37 -23.63 -4.52
CA ASP A 480 -9.33 -24.97 -3.94
C ASP A 480 -9.96 -25.02 -2.54
N GLU A 481 -10.36 -26.24 -2.13
CA GLU A 481 -11.00 -26.47 -0.84
C GLU A 481 -10.10 -26.16 0.36
N PHE A 482 -8.77 -26.32 0.21
CA PHE A 482 -7.83 -26.06 1.31
C PHE A 482 -7.77 -24.57 1.67
N ALA A 483 -7.68 -23.69 0.67
CA ALA A 483 -7.75 -22.24 0.87
C ALA A 483 -9.09 -21.83 1.50
N HIS A 484 -10.20 -22.40 1.00
CA HIS A 484 -11.53 -22.13 1.54
C HIS A 484 -11.68 -22.56 3.00
N GLU A 485 -11.25 -23.77 3.35
CA GLU A 485 -11.23 -24.27 4.73
C GLU A 485 -10.37 -23.39 5.63
N GLN A 486 -9.21 -22.92 5.14
CA GLN A 486 -8.36 -22.00 5.88
C GLN A 486 -9.07 -20.68 6.18
N ILE A 487 -9.75 -20.10 5.18
CA ILE A 487 -10.54 -18.88 5.33
C ILE A 487 -11.63 -19.07 6.39
N VAL A 488 -12.38 -20.17 6.32
CA VAL A 488 -13.42 -20.49 7.30
C VAL A 488 -12.81 -20.61 8.70
N ASN A 489 -11.73 -21.37 8.87
CA ASN A 489 -11.08 -21.53 10.18
C ASN A 489 -10.56 -20.21 10.75
N ALA A 490 -9.97 -19.35 9.90
CA ALA A 490 -9.48 -18.04 10.30
C ALA A 490 -10.64 -17.08 10.62
N ALA A 491 -11.77 -17.17 9.92
CA ALA A 491 -12.93 -16.30 10.10
C ALA A 491 -13.59 -16.46 11.49
N PHE A 492 -13.51 -17.64 12.10
CA PHE A 492 -14.16 -17.96 13.38
C PHE A 492 -13.20 -18.02 14.58
N PHE A 493 -11.99 -17.45 14.46
CA PHE A 493 -10.95 -17.32 15.50
C PHE A 493 -11.23 -18.03 16.83
N ASN A 494 -10.97 -19.34 16.91
CA ASN A 494 -10.93 -20.06 18.18
C ASN A 494 -9.59 -19.78 18.89
N LEU A 495 -9.40 -18.52 19.29
CA LEU A 495 -8.25 -18.07 20.06
C LEU A 495 -8.45 -18.46 21.52
N ASP A 496 -8.03 -19.68 21.87
CA ASP A 496 -7.62 -20.02 23.25
C ASP A 496 -8.71 -20.66 24.14
N GLY A 497 -9.78 -21.23 23.57
CA GLY A 497 -10.76 -22.03 24.34
C GLY A 497 -11.51 -21.23 25.42
N SER A 498 -11.45 -19.91 25.36
CA SER A 498 -12.03 -18.96 26.31
C SER A 498 -13.56 -18.76 26.16
N GLY A 499 -14.18 -19.45 25.20
CA GLY A 499 -15.63 -19.46 25.01
C GLY A 499 -16.23 -18.22 24.34
N GLU A 500 -15.47 -17.13 24.15
CA GLU A 500 -15.87 -15.99 23.33
C GLU A 500 -15.30 -16.12 21.91
N ALA A 501 -15.95 -16.94 21.07
CA ALA A 501 -15.67 -16.93 19.64
C ALA A 501 -15.95 -15.52 19.09
N ARG A 502 -14.90 -14.86 18.57
CA ARG A 502 -15.05 -13.59 17.86
C ARG A 502 -14.84 -13.82 16.38
N GLU A 503 -15.88 -13.55 15.62
CA GLU A 503 -15.91 -13.73 14.18
C GLU A 503 -15.32 -12.50 13.48
N MET A 504 -14.70 -12.69 12.31
CA MET A 504 -14.43 -11.57 11.40
C MET A 504 -15.73 -10.83 11.08
N CYS A 505 -15.66 -9.50 10.96
CA CYS A 505 -16.85 -8.73 10.63
C CYS A 505 -17.24 -8.79 9.16
N ALA A 506 -16.30 -9.17 8.28
CA ALA A 506 -16.50 -9.44 6.86
C ALA A 506 -15.29 -10.19 6.28
N PHE A 507 -15.50 -10.89 5.17
CA PHE A 507 -14.44 -11.42 4.32
C PHE A 507 -14.65 -10.95 2.88
N THR A 508 -13.60 -10.48 2.22
CA THR A 508 -13.66 -10.06 0.82
C THR A 508 -12.77 -10.93 -0.06
N TYR A 509 -13.40 -11.61 -1.02
CA TYR A 509 -12.73 -12.53 -1.91
C TYR A 509 -12.07 -11.80 -3.09
N LEU A 510 -10.77 -12.01 -3.27
CA LEU A 510 -9.95 -11.49 -4.37
C LEU A 510 -9.76 -12.58 -5.44
N ARG A 511 -10.28 -12.45 -6.65
CA ARG A 511 -11.12 -11.41 -7.24
C ARG A 511 -12.17 -12.09 -8.13
N MET A 512 -13.25 -11.41 -8.49
CA MET A 512 -14.19 -11.90 -9.51
C MET A 512 -13.47 -12.20 -10.83
N ASN A 513 -13.59 -13.45 -11.29
CA ASN A 513 -13.06 -13.92 -12.55
C ASN A 513 -13.78 -15.21 -12.99
N PRO A 514 -13.55 -15.74 -14.19
CA PRO A 514 -14.26 -16.92 -14.68
C PRO A 514 -14.09 -18.22 -13.88
N GLU A 515 -13.03 -18.36 -13.09
CA GLU A 515 -12.74 -19.55 -12.29
C GLU A 515 -13.43 -19.53 -10.92
N LEU A 516 -13.88 -18.36 -10.44
CA LEU A 516 -14.57 -18.23 -9.16
C LEU A 516 -15.94 -18.92 -9.24
N ARG A 517 -16.19 -19.96 -8.45
CA ARG A 517 -17.47 -20.68 -8.41
C ARG A 517 -18.29 -20.31 -7.17
N PRO A 518 -19.64 -20.29 -7.24
CA PRO A 518 -20.51 -19.98 -6.10
C PRO A 518 -20.23 -20.82 -4.84
N SER A 519 -19.90 -22.10 -5.01
CA SER A 519 -19.62 -23.03 -3.90
C SER A 519 -18.41 -22.65 -3.04
N LEU A 520 -17.53 -21.77 -3.54
CA LEU A 520 -16.32 -21.34 -2.85
C LEU A 520 -16.50 -20.03 -2.08
N ILE A 521 -17.66 -19.39 -2.20
CA ILE A 521 -17.90 -18.03 -1.69
C ILE A 521 -18.55 -18.03 -0.29
N TYR A 522 -19.03 -19.16 0.22
CA TYR A 522 -19.74 -19.21 1.50
C TYR A 522 -18.82 -19.44 2.70
N VAL A 523 -18.70 -18.46 3.60
CA VAL A 523 -17.99 -18.61 4.89
C VAL A 523 -18.99 -18.90 6.01
N GLN A 524 -19.22 -20.18 6.29
CA GLN A 524 -20.16 -20.64 7.32
C GLN A 524 -19.45 -21.45 8.40
N ASP A 525 -19.91 -21.30 9.64
CA ASP A 525 -19.47 -22.14 10.75
C ASP A 525 -20.00 -23.57 10.54
N ARG A 526 -19.08 -24.54 10.44
CA ARG A 526 -19.43 -25.96 10.29
C ARG A 526 -19.56 -26.69 11.64
N SER A 527 -19.49 -25.98 12.76
CA SER A 527 -19.69 -26.60 14.08
C SER A 527 -21.18 -26.81 14.40
N ASN A 528 -21.74 -27.89 13.82
CA ASN A 528 -22.92 -28.59 14.32
C ASN A 528 -22.80 -30.09 14.07
#